data_AF-A0A945UTQ7-F1
#
_entry.id   AF-A0A945UTQ7-F1
#
_cell.length_a   1.000
_cell.length_b   1.000
_cell.length_c   1.000
_cell.angle_alpha   90.00
_cell.angle_beta   90.00
_cell.angle_gamma   90.00
#
_symmetry.space_group_name_H-M   'P 1'
#
loop_
_entity.id
_entity.type
_entity.pdbx_description
1 polymer ?
#
loop_
_entity_poly.entity_id
_entity_poly.type
_entity_poly.pdbx_seq_one_letter_code
_entity_poly.pdbx_strand_id
1 'polypeptide(L)'
;MKRCIVGLLILCVGVGLLGGAGLSYQMTPEEVKAAAGTPVSLLEREDRAIWMYPDGGRVEFAEGRAVIITNMLMATEAEIIAAEESAAEAEKLAAAEAERVAAATDAAQQAEAAKREAEMAEAHAEAMAAISNSIEELEAQYDGGMPDLGLGPPPASQFWIALLVQSFIGVFITMLALKLAFKWSDVHADWGQMFLPAMVDMFAGTIIRGGGYALLKTDQFYHIDDGVSFFALLITLKLATHASTLQRAVAVAVAAKLASIVVWTVLSVFLLQALFG
;
A
#
# COMPACT_ATOMS: atom_id res chain seq x y z
N MET A 1 6.85 13.60 -0.69
CA MET A 1 7.62 12.33 -0.80
C MET A 1 8.50 12.16 0.45
N LYS A 2 7.93 11.71 1.58
CA LYS A 2 8.64 11.56 2.87
C LYS A 2 8.07 10.39 3.71
N ARG A 3 8.06 9.16 3.17
CA ARG A 3 7.63 7.94 3.91
C ARG A 3 8.36 6.66 3.46
N CYS A 4 9.70 6.66 3.40
CA CYS A 4 10.48 5.45 3.11
C CYS A 4 11.65 5.15 4.07
N ILE A 5 11.82 5.87 5.18
CA ILE A 5 13.10 5.80 5.95
C ILE A 5 12.96 5.17 7.35
N VAL A 6 11.78 4.71 7.77
CA VAL A 6 11.60 4.16 9.13
C VAL A 6 11.79 2.63 9.20
N GLY A 7 11.96 1.94 8.07
CA GLY A 7 12.12 0.47 8.03
C GLY A 7 13.55 -0.06 8.06
N LEU A 8 14.58 0.80 8.05
CA LEU A 8 15.99 0.39 7.84
C LEU A 8 16.89 0.51 9.09
N LEU A 9 16.30 0.73 10.28
CA LEU A 9 17.04 1.03 11.52
C LEU A 9 16.98 -0.08 12.57
N ILE A 10 16.50 -1.27 12.21
CA ILE A 10 16.48 -2.48 13.06
C ILE A 10 17.55 -3.51 12.66
N LEU A 11 18.40 -3.21 11.66
CA LEU A 11 19.41 -4.17 11.15
C LEU A 11 20.86 -3.91 11.61
N CYS A 12 21.14 -2.89 12.41
CA CYS A 12 22.54 -2.46 12.71
C CYS A 12 22.97 -2.54 14.18
N VAL A 13 22.21 -3.18 15.08
CA VAL A 13 22.60 -3.29 16.51
C VAL A 13 23.08 -4.70 16.91
N GLY A 14 23.10 -5.67 15.97
CA GLY A 14 23.43 -7.08 16.28
C GLY A 14 24.89 -7.53 16.10
N VAL A 15 25.85 -6.65 15.79
CA VAL A 15 27.23 -7.07 15.44
C VAL A 15 28.31 -6.44 16.34
N GLY A 16 27.93 -5.86 17.48
CA GLY A 16 28.82 -5.05 18.32
C GLY A 16 29.45 -5.74 19.54
N LEU A 17 29.14 -7.00 19.84
CA LEU A 17 29.53 -7.62 21.12
C LEU A 17 29.96 -9.08 20.93
N LEU A 18 31.15 -9.32 20.37
CA LEU A 18 31.88 -10.59 20.52
C LEU A 18 33.36 -10.33 20.19
N GLY A 19 33.99 -9.46 20.97
CA GLY A 19 35.45 -9.34 21.00
C GLY A 19 36.02 -10.32 22.01
N GLY A 20 36.83 -11.29 21.54
CA GLY A 20 37.73 -12.05 22.41
C GLY A 20 37.63 -13.57 22.39
N ALA A 21 37.00 -14.21 21.40
CA ALA A 21 37.15 -15.66 21.24
C ALA A 21 38.52 -15.95 20.59
N GLY A 22 39.42 -16.59 21.33
CA GLY A 22 40.72 -17.00 20.78
C GLY A 22 40.57 -18.03 19.66
N LEU A 23 41.56 -18.14 18.79
CA LEU A 23 41.48 -18.97 17.59
C LEU A 23 41.51 -20.46 17.92
N SER A 24 40.70 -21.25 17.22
CA SER A 24 40.67 -22.71 17.36
C SER A 24 40.75 -23.43 16.00
N TYR A 25 41.19 -24.70 16.03
CA TYR A 25 41.18 -25.54 14.83
C TYR A 25 39.74 -25.81 14.37
N GLN A 26 39.56 -25.99 13.06
CA GLN A 26 38.27 -26.23 12.38
C GLN A 26 37.32 -25.03 12.26
N MET A 27 37.71 -23.85 12.72
CA MET A 27 36.91 -22.63 12.50
C MET A 27 36.71 -22.33 11.01
N THR A 28 35.53 -21.81 10.69
CA THR A 28 35.22 -21.32 9.35
C THR A 28 35.95 -19.99 9.07
N PRO A 29 36.13 -19.61 7.80
CA PRO A 29 36.73 -18.32 7.43
C PRO A 29 36.04 -17.12 8.08
N GLU A 30 34.72 -17.18 8.28
CA GLU A 30 33.96 -16.10 8.91
C GLU A 30 34.23 -16.00 10.42
N GLU A 31 34.30 -17.14 11.11
CA GLU A 31 34.65 -17.21 12.54
C GLU A 31 36.08 -16.73 12.79
N VAL A 32 37.04 -17.12 11.94
CA VAL A 32 38.43 -16.65 12.04
C VAL A 32 38.50 -15.13 11.81
N LYS A 33 37.71 -14.59 10.89
CA LYS A 33 37.66 -13.13 10.63
C LYS A 33 37.03 -12.36 11.79
N ALA A 34 36.04 -12.96 12.46
CA ALA A 34 35.44 -12.39 13.68
C ALA A 34 36.43 -12.42 14.85
N ALA A 35 37.22 -13.48 14.99
CA ALA A 35 38.18 -13.67 16.07
C ALA A 35 39.48 -12.87 15.90
N ALA A 36 40.09 -12.89 14.70
CA ALA A 36 41.42 -12.32 14.43
C ALA A 36 41.40 -11.05 13.58
N GLY A 37 40.23 -10.61 13.10
CA GLY A 37 40.08 -9.45 12.24
C GLY A 37 40.37 -9.72 10.76
N THR A 38 40.70 -8.68 10.00
CA THR A 38 40.87 -8.79 8.53
C THR A 38 42.32 -9.17 8.17
N PRO A 39 42.55 -10.18 7.31
CA PRO A 39 43.89 -10.56 6.89
C PRO A 39 44.53 -9.50 5.98
N VAL A 40 45.86 -9.37 6.06
CA VAL A 40 46.67 -8.45 5.23
C VAL A 40 46.93 -9.02 3.85
N SER A 41 47.06 -10.35 3.76
CA SER A 41 47.30 -11.04 2.49
C SER A 41 46.53 -12.34 2.45
N LEU A 42 45.99 -12.62 1.26
CA LEU A 42 45.18 -13.79 0.99
C LEU A 42 45.75 -14.49 -0.24
N LEU A 43 46.13 -15.76 -0.08
CA LEU A 43 46.67 -16.59 -1.13
C LEU A 43 45.79 -17.83 -1.29
N GLU A 44 45.05 -17.89 -2.39
CA GLU A 44 44.17 -19.02 -2.71
C GLU A 44 44.81 -19.93 -3.75
N ARG A 45 44.81 -21.22 -3.44
CA ARG A 45 45.14 -22.33 -4.33
C ARG A 45 43.95 -23.30 -4.32
N GLU A 46 43.71 -24.02 -5.40
CA GLU A 46 42.46 -24.77 -5.67
C GLU A 46 41.83 -25.53 -4.48
N ASP A 47 42.64 -26.09 -3.58
CA ASP A 47 42.21 -26.83 -2.39
C ASP A 47 42.51 -26.13 -1.04
N ARG A 48 43.17 -24.97 -1.04
CA ARG A 48 43.72 -24.31 0.15
C ARG A 48 43.70 -22.79 0.09
N ALA A 49 43.28 -22.15 1.18
CA ALA A 49 43.43 -20.70 1.36
C ALA A 49 44.42 -20.42 2.48
N ILE A 50 45.39 -19.53 2.24
CA ILE A 50 46.37 -19.12 3.25
C ILE A 50 46.15 -17.63 3.53
N TRP A 51 45.84 -17.32 4.77
CA TRP A 51 45.61 -15.96 5.25
C TRP A 51 46.78 -15.54 6.14
N MET A 52 47.34 -14.36 5.87
CA MET A 52 48.40 -13.76 6.67
C MET A 52 47.90 -12.51 7.38
N TYR A 53 48.28 -12.37 8.64
CA TYR A 53 47.88 -11.29 9.54
C TYR A 53 49.05 -10.36 9.86
N PRO A 54 48.79 -9.11 10.29
CA PRO A 54 49.81 -8.08 10.45
C PRO A 54 50.96 -8.49 11.38
N ASP A 55 50.66 -9.32 12.38
CA ASP A 55 51.60 -9.74 13.42
C ASP A 55 52.45 -10.97 13.01
N GLY A 56 52.43 -11.35 11.73
CA GLY A 56 53.10 -12.56 11.24
C GLY A 56 52.33 -13.85 11.53
N GLY A 57 51.08 -13.73 11.96
CA GLY A 57 50.13 -14.83 12.14
C GLY A 57 49.70 -15.42 10.79
N ARG A 58 49.59 -16.74 10.72
CA ARG A 58 49.19 -17.48 9.51
C ARG A 58 48.04 -18.42 9.83
N VAL A 59 46.98 -18.38 9.03
CA VAL A 59 45.91 -19.38 9.03
C VAL A 59 45.84 -20.05 7.68
N GLU A 60 45.97 -21.38 7.66
CA GLU A 60 45.70 -22.17 6.45
C GLU A 60 44.36 -22.86 6.59
N PHE A 61 43.52 -22.67 5.58
CA PHE A 61 42.26 -23.34 5.41
C PHE A 61 42.40 -24.45 4.38
N ALA A 62 41.89 -25.64 4.68
CA ALA A 62 41.66 -26.70 3.72
C ALA A 62 40.18 -27.10 3.81
N GLU A 63 39.54 -27.33 2.66
CA GLU A 63 38.11 -27.68 2.59
C GLU A 63 37.18 -26.70 3.36
N GLY A 64 37.57 -25.41 3.38
CA GLY A 64 36.80 -24.36 4.07
C GLY A 64 36.91 -24.37 5.60
N ARG A 65 37.88 -25.06 6.20
CA ARG A 65 38.12 -25.08 7.65
C ARG A 65 39.58 -24.78 7.99
N ALA A 66 39.81 -24.07 9.10
CA ALA A 66 41.16 -23.77 9.58
C ALA A 66 41.87 -25.05 10.04
N VAL A 67 42.95 -25.41 9.34
CA VAL A 67 43.75 -26.62 9.61
C VAL A 67 45.07 -26.28 10.28
N ILE A 68 45.67 -25.13 9.95
CA ILE A 68 46.95 -24.70 10.52
C ILE A 68 46.79 -23.27 11.01
N ILE A 69 47.12 -23.03 12.27
CA ILE A 69 47.18 -21.69 12.88
C ILE A 69 48.59 -21.55 13.46
N THR A 70 49.37 -20.58 12.95
CA THR A 70 50.76 -20.35 13.37
C THR A 70 50.92 -18.90 13.83
N ASN A 71 51.68 -18.68 14.91
CA ASN A 71 51.95 -17.37 15.48
C ASN A 71 50.70 -16.56 15.85
N MET A 72 49.61 -17.23 16.25
CA MET A 72 48.44 -16.58 16.84
C MET A 72 48.05 -17.26 18.16
N LEU A 73 47.53 -16.47 19.10
CA LEU A 73 47.11 -16.94 20.42
C LEU A 73 45.89 -17.85 20.26
N MET A 74 46.07 -19.13 20.57
CA MET A 74 44.96 -20.09 20.64
C MET A 74 44.33 -20.02 22.03
N ALA A 75 43.00 -20.02 22.08
CA ALA A 75 42.30 -20.16 23.37
C ALA A 75 42.58 -21.54 23.96
N THR A 76 42.88 -21.57 25.25
CA THR A 76 42.99 -22.83 25.98
C THR A 76 41.59 -23.38 26.30
N GLU A 77 41.46 -24.70 26.41
CA GLU A 77 40.18 -25.37 26.70
C GLU A 77 39.53 -24.88 28.01
N ALA A 78 40.36 -24.48 28.98
CA ALA A 78 39.90 -23.88 30.23
C ALA A 78 39.32 -22.46 30.07
N GLU A 79 39.84 -21.66 29.13
CA GLU A 79 39.32 -20.31 28.83
C GLU A 79 38.00 -20.38 28.08
N ILE A 80 37.80 -21.41 27.24
CA ILE A 80 36.54 -21.66 26.53
C ILE A 80 35.43 -21.98 27.53
N ILE A 81 35.67 -22.90 28.46
CA ILE A 81 34.68 -23.31 29.47
C ILE A 81 34.34 -22.14 30.41
N ALA A 82 35.33 -21.36 30.84
CA ALA A 82 35.11 -20.18 31.69
C ALA A 82 34.34 -19.06 30.97
N ALA A 83 34.57 -18.88 29.67
CA ALA A 83 33.84 -17.91 28.86
C ALA A 83 32.36 -18.31 28.69
N GLU A 84 32.08 -19.60 28.42
CA GLU A 84 30.73 -20.14 28.31
C GLU A 84 29.95 -20.03 29.63
N GLU A 85 30.59 -20.28 30.76
CA GLU A 85 29.96 -20.18 32.09
C GLU A 85 29.66 -18.72 32.46
N SER A 86 30.56 -17.78 32.16
CA SER A 86 30.31 -16.35 32.39
C SER A 86 29.23 -15.77 31.48
N ALA A 87 29.13 -16.27 30.24
CA ALA A 87 28.10 -15.85 29.29
C ALA A 87 26.71 -16.31 29.74
N ALA A 88 26.60 -17.55 30.26
CA ALA A 88 25.34 -18.09 30.78
C ALA A 88 24.85 -17.35 32.04
N GLU A 89 25.74 -16.85 32.89
CA GLU A 89 25.38 -16.06 34.07
C GLU A 89 24.98 -14.62 33.71
N ALA A 90 25.69 -14.01 32.75
CA ALA A 90 25.35 -12.68 32.21
C ALA A 90 23.98 -12.69 31.49
N GLU A 91 23.66 -13.74 30.75
CA GLU A 91 22.38 -13.88 30.05
C GLU A 91 21.19 -13.97 31.03
N LYS A 92 21.36 -14.67 32.16
CA LYS A 92 20.33 -14.75 33.21
C LYS A 92 20.07 -13.42 33.90
N LEU A 93 21.12 -12.64 34.15
CA LEU A 93 20.99 -11.30 34.74
C LEU A 93 20.34 -10.31 33.76
N ALA A 94 20.69 -10.37 32.48
CA ALA A 94 20.09 -9.55 31.44
C ALA A 94 18.60 -9.87 31.22
N ALA A 95 18.20 -11.15 31.28
CA ALA A 95 16.81 -11.56 31.17
C ALA A 95 15.94 -11.03 32.33
N ALA A 96 16.46 -11.07 33.57
CA ALA A 96 15.74 -10.58 34.75
C ALA A 96 15.58 -9.05 34.76
N GLU A 97 16.56 -8.31 34.23
CA GLU A 97 16.48 -6.85 34.11
C GLU A 97 15.53 -6.43 32.97
N ALA A 98 15.54 -7.14 31.84
CA ALA A 98 14.62 -6.92 30.73
C ALA A 98 13.14 -7.11 31.14
N GLU A 99 12.84 -8.11 31.97
CA GLU A 99 11.48 -8.36 32.47
C GLU A 99 10.98 -7.23 33.40
N ARG A 100 11.87 -6.67 34.24
CA ARG A 100 11.54 -5.51 35.08
C ARG A 100 11.29 -4.23 34.29
N VAL A 101 12.11 -3.97 33.26
CA VAL A 101 11.94 -2.78 32.40
C VAL A 101 10.67 -2.91 31.55
N ALA A 102 10.35 -4.11 31.06
CA ALA A 102 9.09 -4.37 30.35
C ALA A 102 7.87 -4.08 31.24
N ALA A 103 7.83 -4.61 32.47
CA ALA A 103 6.72 -4.39 33.40
C ALA A 103 6.53 -2.91 33.78
N ALA A 104 7.62 -2.14 33.96
CA ALA A 104 7.55 -0.71 34.24
C ALA A 104 7.08 0.11 33.02
N THR A 105 7.47 -0.31 31.81
CA THR A 105 7.08 0.33 30.56
C THR A 105 5.61 0.11 30.24
N ASP A 106 5.10 -1.10 30.48
CA ASP A 106 3.69 -1.44 30.25
C ASP A 106 2.75 -0.65 31.18
N ALA A 107 3.12 -0.47 32.45
CA ALA A 107 2.35 0.33 33.40
C ALA A 107 2.31 1.82 33.01
N ALA A 108 3.43 2.37 32.53
CA ALA A 108 3.49 3.75 32.05
C ALA A 108 2.69 3.96 30.76
N GLN A 109 2.76 3.01 29.82
CA GLN A 109 1.98 3.04 28.58
C GLN A 109 0.47 2.90 28.84
N GLN A 110 0.06 2.08 29.80
CA GLN A 110 -1.36 1.95 30.19
C GLN A 110 -1.90 3.23 30.84
N ALA A 111 -1.11 3.90 31.68
CA ALA A 111 -1.50 5.19 32.27
C ALA A 111 -1.61 6.31 31.22
N GLU A 112 -0.70 6.34 30.24
CA GLU A 112 -0.76 7.30 29.14
C GLU A 112 -1.92 7.00 28.17
N ALA A 113 -2.20 5.73 27.89
CA ALA A 113 -3.34 5.32 27.07
C ALA A 113 -4.68 5.71 27.72
N ALA A 114 -4.84 5.50 29.03
CA ALA A 114 -6.04 5.90 29.76
C ALA A 114 -6.25 7.42 29.74
N LYS A 115 -5.18 8.21 29.82
CA LYS A 115 -5.26 9.67 29.72
C LYS A 115 -5.66 10.12 28.32
N ARG A 116 -5.07 9.52 27.27
CA ARG A 116 -5.44 9.80 25.88
C ARG A 116 -6.88 9.40 25.55
N GLU A 117 -7.37 8.30 26.13
CA GLU A 117 -8.76 7.86 25.94
C GLU A 117 -9.74 8.86 26.58
N ALA A 118 -9.43 9.37 27.77
CA ALA A 118 -10.22 10.43 28.41
C ALA A 118 -10.23 11.73 27.58
N GLU A 119 -9.07 12.17 27.08
CA GLU A 119 -8.96 13.36 26.21
C GLU A 119 -9.71 13.16 24.87
N MET A 120 -9.67 11.97 24.28
CA MET A 120 -10.42 11.65 23.06
C MET A 120 -11.93 11.57 23.32
N ALA A 121 -12.37 11.06 24.47
CA ALA A 121 -13.77 11.02 24.85
C ALA A 121 -14.36 12.42 25.04
N GLU A 122 -13.60 13.33 25.66
CA GLU A 122 -14.00 14.74 25.83
C GLU A 122 -14.05 15.46 24.48
N ALA A 123 -13.02 15.31 23.64
CA ALA A 123 -13.02 15.88 22.28
C ALA A 123 -14.15 15.33 21.40
N HIS A 124 -14.50 14.04 21.54
CA HIS A 124 -15.62 13.43 20.83
C HIS A 124 -16.97 13.96 21.34
N ALA A 125 -17.11 14.18 22.65
CA ALA A 125 -18.32 14.79 23.22
C ALA A 125 -18.51 16.23 22.73
N GLU A 126 -17.44 17.03 22.68
CA GLU A 126 -17.46 18.39 22.12
C GLU A 126 -17.77 18.39 20.62
N ALA A 127 -17.18 17.47 19.85
CA ALA A 127 -17.46 17.33 18.42
C ALA A 127 -18.92 16.94 18.16
N MET A 128 -19.49 16.02 18.96
CA MET A 128 -20.90 15.64 18.86
C MET A 128 -21.83 16.79 19.23
N ALA A 129 -21.49 17.59 20.24
CA ALA A 129 -22.24 18.79 20.59
C ALA A 129 -22.19 19.85 19.46
N ALA A 130 -21.03 20.05 18.84
CA ALA A 130 -20.89 20.95 17.68
C ALA A 130 -21.68 20.46 16.47
N ILE A 131 -21.69 19.15 16.20
CA ILE A 131 -22.50 18.55 15.14
C ILE A 131 -23.99 18.75 15.43
N SER A 132 -24.44 18.47 16.66
CA SER A 132 -25.85 18.67 17.05
C SER A 132 -26.29 20.12 16.85
N ASN A 133 -25.49 21.10 17.28
CA ASN A 133 -25.79 22.52 17.07
C ASN A 133 -25.82 22.88 15.57
N SER A 134 -24.93 22.31 14.76
CA SER A 134 -24.94 22.53 13.31
C SER A 134 -26.15 21.92 12.61
N ILE A 135 -26.64 20.77 13.10
CA ILE A 135 -27.87 20.14 12.61
C ILE A 135 -29.08 20.98 13.00
N GLU A 136 -29.13 21.49 14.24
CA GLU A 136 -30.22 22.36 14.69
C GLU A 136 -30.25 23.69 13.94
N GLU A 137 -29.07 24.25 13.59
CA GLU A 137 -28.96 25.44 12.74
C GLU A 137 -29.35 25.14 11.27
N LEU A 138 -29.00 23.96 10.75
CA LEU A 138 -29.44 23.49 9.43
C LEU A 138 -30.95 23.23 9.39
N GLU A 139 -31.52 22.62 10.42
CA GLU A 139 -32.96 22.41 10.57
C GLU A 139 -33.70 23.75 10.68
N ALA A 140 -33.18 24.70 11.46
CA ALA A 140 -33.75 26.05 11.54
C ALA A 140 -33.68 26.83 10.21
N GLN A 141 -32.64 26.61 9.39
CA GLN A 141 -32.57 27.15 8.02
C GLN A 141 -33.52 26.44 7.05
N TYR A 142 -33.83 25.17 7.28
CA TYR A 142 -34.72 24.36 6.44
C TYR A 142 -36.20 24.39 6.84
N ASP A 143 -36.53 24.83 8.06
CA ASP A 143 -37.91 24.98 8.57
C ASP A 143 -38.67 26.14 7.88
N GLY A 144 -37.99 26.92 7.04
CA GLY A 144 -38.60 27.85 6.10
C GLY A 144 -39.26 27.17 4.88
N GLY A 145 -39.10 25.85 4.73
CA GLY A 145 -39.45 25.12 3.52
C GLY A 145 -38.51 25.50 2.37
N MET A 146 -37.91 24.52 1.70
CA MET A 146 -37.34 24.80 0.38
C MET A 146 -38.44 25.48 -0.45
N PRO A 147 -38.20 26.66 -1.06
CA PRO A 147 -39.15 27.19 -2.02
C PRO A 147 -39.35 26.08 -3.05
N ASP A 148 -40.58 25.59 -3.16
CA ASP A 148 -40.93 24.59 -4.16
C ASP A 148 -40.65 25.23 -5.52
N LEU A 149 -39.48 24.91 -6.09
CA LEU A 149 -39.03 25.45 -7.36
C LEU A 149 -39.91 24.93 -8.52
N GLY A 150 -41.01 24.23 -8.25
CA GLY A 150 -41.87 23.62 -9.25
C GLY A 150 -41.15 22.55 -10.06
N LEU A 151 -39.95 22.15 -9.61
CA LEU A 151 -39.14 21.08 -10.16
C LEU A 151 -39.69 19.75 -9.62
N GLY A 152 -40.98 19.49 -9.86
CA GLY A 152 -41.51 18.15 -9.77
C GLY A 152 -40.69 17.21 -10.66
N PRO A 153 -40.66 15.90 -10.36
CA PRO A 153 -39.93 14.94 -11.18
C PRO A 153 -40.32 15.15 -12.65
N PRO A 154 -39.34 15.19 -13.57
CA PRO A 154 -39.61 15.52 -14.96
C PRO A 154 -40.70 14.58 -15.51
N PRO A 155 -41.59 15.08 -16.38
CA PRO A 155 -42.58 14.23 -17.05
C PRO A 155 -41.90 12.97 -17.61
N ALA A 156 -42.53 11.80 -17.47
CA ALA A 156 -41.91 10.55 -17.87
C ALA A 156 -41.37 10.55 -19.31
N SER A 157 -42.03 11.27 -20.24
CA SER A 157 -41.54 11.47 -21.60
C SER A 157 -40.21 12.23 -21.66
N GLN A 158 -40.03 13.27 -20.85
CA GLN A 158 -38.78 14.02 -20.76
C GLN A 158 -37.66 13.17 -20.16
N PHE A 159 -37.96 12.35 -19.14
CA PHE A 159 -37.00 11.41 -18.58
C PHE A 159 -36.49 10.42 -19.64
N TRP A 160 -37.39 9.76 -20.38
CA TRP A 160 -36.98 8.78 -21.39
C TRP A 160 -36.22 9.41 -22.56
N ILE A 161 -36.60 10.62 -22.99
CA ILE A 161 -35.86 11.36 -24.01
C ILE A 161 -34.47 11.76 -23.49
N ALA A 162 -34.39 12.30 -22.26
CA ALA A 162 -33.13 12.67 -21.64
C ALA A 162 -32.21 11.45 -21.47
N LEU A 163 -32.76 10.31 -21.02
CA LEU A 163 -32.03 9.05 -20.89
C LEU A 163 -31.47 8.61 -22.26
N LEU A 164 -32.28 8.68 -23.32
CA LEU A 164 -31.87 8.29 -24.67
C LEU A 164 -30.78 9.24 -25.21
N VAL A 165 -30.95 10.55 -25.09
CA VAL A 165 -29.95 11.55 -25.50
C VAL A 165 -28.65 11.37 -24.72
N GLN A 166 -28.73 11.22 -23.39
CA GLN A 166 -27.57 10.98 -22.52
C GLN A 166 -26.86 9.68 -22.90
N SER A 167 -27.61 8.64 -23.28
CA SER A 167 -27.04 7.38 -23.73
C SER A 167 -26.22 7.55 -25.01
N PHE A 168 -26.77 8.21 -26.03
CA PHE A 168 -26.06 8.44 -27.29
C PHE A 168 -24.79 9.27 -27.08
N ILE A 169 -24.89 10.37 -26.33
CA ILE A 169 -23.73 11.21 -26.00
C ILE A 169 -22.71 10.41 -25.17
N GLY A 170 -23.21 9.59 -24.24
CA GLY A 170 -22.41 8.71 -23.39
C GLY A 170 -21.54 7.75 -24.18
N VAL A 171 -22.04 7.16 -25.27
CA VAL A 171 -21.23 6.28 -26.14
C VAL A 171 -20.02 7.04 -26.71
N PHE A 172 -20.22 8.26 -27.24
CA PHE A 172 -19.12 9.06 -27.78
C PHE A 172 -18.11 9.46 -26.70
N ILE A 173 -18.58 9.86 -25.52
CA ILE A 173 -17.71 10.19 -24.38
C ILE A 173 -16.91 8.97 -23.95
N THR A 174 -17.55 7.80 -23.78
CA THR A 174 -16.87 6.56 -23.41
C THR A 174 -15.87 6.13 -24.48
N MET A 175 -16.17 6.30 -25.77
CA MET A 175 -15.21 6.03 -26.85
C MET A 175 -14.00 6.97 -26.81
N LEU A 176 -14.20 8.26 -26.55
CA LEU A 176 -13.10 9.23 -26.38
C LEU A 176 -12.26 8.90 -25.14
N ALA A 177 -12.91 8.57 -24.03
CA ALA A 177 -12.26 8.15 -22.79
C ALA A 177 -11.44 6.87 -22.98
N LEU A 178 -11.99 5.88 -23.67
CA LEU A 178 -11.28 4.66 -24.05
C LEU A 178 -10.09 4.99 -24.96
N LYS A 179 -10.25 5.85 -25.96
CA LYS A 179 -9.15 6.24 -26.84
C LYS A 179 -7.99 6.88 -26.06
N LEU A 180 -8.31 7.74 -25.09
CA LEU A 180 -7.33 8.35 -24.20
C LEU A 180 -6.65 7.30 -23.31
N ALA A 181 -7.42 6.40 -22.71
CA ALA A 181 -6.93 5.34 -21.83
C ALA A 181 -6.03 4.34 -22.56
N PHE A 182 -6.38 3.96 -23.79
CA PHE A 182 -5.55 3.11 -24.65
C PHE A 182 -4.24 3.80 -25.05
N LYS A 183 -4.29 5.11 -25.36
CA LYS A 183 -3.09 5.90 -25.66
C LYS A 183 -2.14 5.98 -24.46
N TRP A 184 -2.67 6.11 -23.24
CA TRP A 184 -1.84 6.12 -22.02
C TRP A 184 -1.29 4.74 -21.65
N SER A 185 -1.99 3.67 -22.02
CA SER A 185 -1.59 2.30 -21.70
C SER A 185 -0.72 1.65 -22.79
N ASP A 186 -0.35 2.43 -23.83
CA ASP A 186 0.41 1.98 -25.00
C ASP A 186 -0.21 0.77 -25.72
N VAL A 187 -1.55 0.71 -25.72
CA VAL A 187 -2.33 -0.34 -26.38
C VAL A 187 -2.98 0.25 -27.62
N HIS A 188 -2.75 -0.39 -28.77
CA HIS A 188 -3.36 0.01 -30.03
C HIS A 188 -4.75 -0.63 -30.14
N ALA A 189 -5.79 0.20 -30.08
CA ALA A 189 -7.18 -0.21 -30.31
C ALA A 189 -7.79 0.59 -31.46
N ASP A 190 -8.37 -0.12 -32.41
CA ASP A 190 -9.12 0.45 -33.53
C ASP A 190 -10.49 0.96 -33.08
N TRP A 191 -11.02 1.97 -33.76
CA TRP A 191 -12.33 2.55 -33.43
C TRP A 191 -13.45 1.51 -33.40
N GLY A 192 -13.40 0.50 -34.27
CA GLY A 192 -14.34 -0.62 -34.26
C GLY A 192 -14.23 -1.51 -33.03
N GLN A 193 -13.03 -1.70 -32.48
CA GLN A 193 -12.79 -2.49 -31.27
C GLN A 193 -13.21 -1.74 -29.99
N MET A 194 -13.20 -0.41 -30.02
CA MET A 194 -13.68 0.45 -28.92
C MET A 194 -15.20 0.64 -28.90
N PHE A 195 -15.85 0.48 -30.06
CA PHE A 195 -17.29 0.69 -30.19
C PHE A 195 -18.10 -0.33 -29.37
N LEU A 196 -17.75 -1.62 -29.45
CA LEU A 196 -18.50 -2.67 -28.74
C LEU A 196 -18.43 -2.49 -27.21
N PRO A 197 -17.26 -2.27 -26.57
CA PRO A 197 -17.20 -1.95 -25.15
C PRO A 197 -17.99 -0.69 -24.76
N ALA A 198 -17.92 0.38 -25.56
CA ALA A 198 -18.65 1.61 -25.28
C ALA A 198 -20.18 1.43 -25.37
N MET A 199 -20.65 0.66 -26.34
CA MET A 199 -22.06 0.30 -26.46
C MET A 199 -22.54 -0.53 -25.27
N VAL A 200 -21.75 -1.51 -24.84
CA VAL A 200 -22.12 -2.38 -23.71
C VAL A 200 -22.13 -1.60 -22.39
N ASP A 201 -21.17 -0.68 -22.20
CA ASP A 201 -21.14 0.24 -21.08
C ASP A 201 -22.41 1.09 -21.00
N MET A 202 -22.81 1.67 -22.14
CA MET A 202 -24.04 2.45 -22.26
C MET A 202 -25.29 1.60 -21.99
N PHE A 203 -25.41 0.41 -22.59
CA PHE A 203 -26.56 -0.46 -22.38
C PHE A 203 -26.70 -0.87 -20.91
N ALA A 204 -25.60 -1.23 -20.25
CA ALA A 204 -25.61 -1.58 -18.83
C ALA A 204 -26.10 -0.41 -17.97
N GLY A 205 -25.55 0.79 -18.17
CA GLY A 205 -25.98 1.98 -17.44
C GLY A 205 -27.44 2.37 -17.71
N THR A 206 -27.88 2.27 -18.97
CA THR A 206 -29.23 2.64 -19.40
C THR A 206 -30.29 1.70 -18.85
N ILE A 207 -30.02 0.39 -18.83
CA ILE A 207 -30.94 -0.61 -18.27
C ILE A 207 -31.11 -0.39 -16.78
N ILE A 208 -30.03 -0.10 -16.05
CA ILE A 208 -30.08 0.11 -14.60
C ILE A 208 -30.80 1.41 -14.26
N ARG A 209 -30.49 2.51 -14.95
CA ARG A 209 -31.18 3.79 -14.76
C ARG A 209 -32.64 3.72 -15.15
N GLY A 210 -32.94 3.14 -16.31
CA GLY A 210 -34.31 2.97 -16.79
C GLY A 210 -35.13 2.02 -15.91
N GLY A 211 -34.53 0.91 -15.47
CA GLY A 211 -35.15 -0.03 -14.53
C GLY A 211 -35.37 0.57 -13.15
N GLY A 212 -34.39 1.32 -12.64
CA GLY A 212 -34.49 2.04 -11.37
C GLY A 212 -35.63 3.07 -11.37
N TYR A 213 -35.70 3.87 -12.43
CA TYR A 213 -36.80 4.83 -12.62
C TYR A 213 -38.16 4.14 -12.77
N ALA A 214 -38.24 3.03 -13.52
CA ALA A 214 -39.49 2.30 -13.69
C ALA A 214 -40.01 1.67 -12.39
N LEU A 215 -39.12 1.20 -11.52
CA LEU A 215 -39.47 0.49 -10.28
C LEU A 215 -39.71 1.41 -9.10
N LEU A 216 -38.84 2.40 -8.89
CA LEU A 216 -38.87 3.26 -7.70
C LEU A 216 -39.38 4.67 -7.98
N LYS A 217 -39.56 5.05 -9.26
CA LYS A 217 -39.81 6.44 -9.68
C LYS A 217 -38.77 7.41 -9.10
N THR A 218 -37.57 6.91 -8.84
CA THR A 218 -36.44 7.72 -8.38
C THR A 218 -35.32 7.68 -9.39
N ASP A 219 -34.67 8.82 -9.49
CA ASP A 219 -33.58 9.08 -10.42
C ASP A 219 -32.23 8.72 -9.75
N GLN A 220 -32.25 8.37 -8.46
CA GLN A 220 -31.09 8.42 -7.56
C GLN A 220 -30.39 7.08 -7.31
N PHE A 221 -30.30 6.22 -8.32
CA PHE A 221 -29.35 5.09 -8.25
C PHE A 221 -27.93 5.56 -8.62
N TYR A 222 -27.40 6.55 -7.91
CA TYR A 222 -26.26 7.36 -8.36
C TYR A 222 -24.91 6.62 -8.48
N HIS A 223 -24.80 5.34 -8.07
CA HIS A 223 -23.51 4.63 -8.11
C HIS A 223 -23.61 3.13 -8.47
N ILE A 224 -24.80 2.54 -8.52
CA ILE A 224 -24.95 1.10 -8.83
C ILE A 224 -24.78 0.87 -10.33
N ASP A 225 -25.26 1.81 -11.14
CA ASP A 225 -25.09 1.85 -12.58
C ASP A 225 -23.61 1.93 -12.99
N ASP A 226 -22.81 2.75 -12.30
CA ASP A 226 -21.36 2.88 -12.55
C ASP A 226 -20.60 1.58 -12.24
N GLY A 227 -20.96 0.88 -11.17
CA GLY A 227 -20.35 -0.40 -10.81
C GLY A 227 -20.61 -1.49 -11.85
N VAL A 228 -21.88 -1.69 -12.23
CA VAL A 228 -22.24 -2.74 -13.20
C VAL A 228 -21.71 -2.42 -14.60
N SER A 229 -21.77 -1.15 -15.01
CA SER A 229 -21.22 -0.72 -16.31
C SER A 229 -19.69 -0.88 -16.35
N PHE A 230 -18.97 -0.65 -15.25
CA PHE A 230 -17.54 -0.96 -15.13
C PHE A 230 -17.24 -2.45 -15.35
N PHE A 231 -17.99 -3.36 -14.72
CA PHE A 231 -17.80 -4.80 -14.93
C PHE A 231 -18.09 -5.21 -16.38
N ALA A 232 -19.16 -4.66 -16.98
CA ALA A 232 -19.52 -4.93 -18.36
C ALA A 232 -18.44 -4.44 -19.33
N LEU A 233 -17.90 -3.24 -19.08
CA LEU A 233 -16.79 -2.66 -19.83
C LEU A 233 -15.50 -3.47 -19.67
N LEU A 234 -15.19 -3.95 -18.46
CA LEU A 234 -14.02 -4.79 -18.22
C LEU A 234 -14.09 -6.13 -18.95
N ILE A 235 -15.25 -6.80 -18.91
CA ILE A 235 -15.48 -8.07 -19.63
C ILE A 235 -15.33 -7.86 -21.14
N THR A 236 -15.95 -6.81 -21.67
CA THR A 236 -15.88 -6.52 -23.11
C THR A 236 -14.51 -6.05 -23.56
N LEU A 237 -13.78 -5.29 -22.77
CA LEU A 237 -12.38 -4.94 -23.07
C LEU A 237 -11.51 -6.20 -23.15
N LYS A 238 -11.66 -7.14 -22.21
CA LYS A 238 -10.94 -8.40 -22.24
C LYS A 238 -11.25 -9.25 -23.48
N LEU A 239 -12.49 -9.21 -23.96
CA LEU A 239 -12.94 -10.02 -25.11
C LEU A 239 -12.67 -9.34 -26.47
N ALA A 240 -12.78 -8.02 -26.54
CA ALA A 240 -12.75 -7.26 -27.80
C ALA A 240 -11.37 -6.64 -28.11
N THR A 241 -10.50 -6.49 -27.11
CA THR A 241 -9.15 -5.92 -27.32
C THR A 241 -8.06 -6.92 -26.98
N HIS A 242 -6.95 -6.86 -27.72
CA HIS A 242 -5.71 -7.63 -27.48
C HIS A 242 -4.95 -7.19 -26.21
N ALA A 243 -5.65 -6.68 -25.20
CA ALA A 243 -5.09 -6.48 -23.88
C ALA A 243 -4.83 -7.86 -23.26
N SER A 244 -3.63 -8.40 -23.51
CA SER A 244 -3.25 -9.77 -23.17
C SER A 244 -3.23 -10.08 -21.66
N THR A 245 -3.32 -9.06 -20.81
CA THR A 245 -3.29 -9.21 -19.35
C THR A 245 -4.48 -8.53 -18.67
N LEU A 246 -5.08 -9.22 -17.68
CA LEU A 246 -6.21 -8.72 -16.89
C LEU A 246 -5.90 -7.37 -16.22
N GLN A 247 -4.66 -7.20 -15.75
CA GLN A 247 -4.20 -5.96 -15.11
C GLN A 247 -4.25 -4.76 -16.06
N ARG A 248 -3.91 -4.94 -17.35
CA ARG A 248 -4.01 -3.86 -18.35
C ARG A 248 -5.47 -3.53 -18.68
N ALA A 249 -6.34 -4.54 -18.81
CA ALA A 249 -7.76 -4.32 -19.02
C ALA A 249 -8.41 -3.56 -17.84
N VAL A 250 -8.05 -3.89 -16.60
CA VAL A 250 -8.48 -3.16 -15.40
C VAL A 250 -7.98 -1.72 -15.42
N ALA A 251 -6.69 -1.50 -15.70
CA ALA A 251 -6.12 -0.15 -15.74
C ALA A 251 -6.81 0.73 -16.79
N VAL A 252 -7.05 0.19 -17.98
CA VAL A 252 -7.77 0.88 -19.07
C VAL A 252 -9.22 1.15 -18.68
N ALA A 253 -9.91 0.18 -18.07
CA ALA A 253 -11.30 0.35 -17.63
C ALA A 253 -11.44 1.44 -16.56
N VAL A 254 -10.54 1.45 -15.57
CA VAL A 254 -10.52 2.48 -14.51
C VAL A 254 -10.19 3.84 -15.10
N ALA A 255 -9.17 3.94 -15.95
CA ALA A 255 -8.80 5.19 -16.59
C ALA A 255 -9.94 5.75 -17.46
N ALA A 256 -10.63 4.89 -18.21
CA ALA A 256 -11.77 5.28 -19.04
C ALA A 256 -12.96 5.76 -18.20
N LYS A 257 -13.27 5.10 -17.08
CA LYS A 257 -14.33 5.55 -16.16
C LYS A 257 -13.99 6.87 -15.48
N LEU A 258 -12.77 7.02 -14.97
CA LEU A 258 -12.33 8.28 -14.36
C LEU A 258 -12.38 9.43 -15.37
N ALA A 259 -11.89 9.20 -16.59
CA ALA A 259 -11.96 10.20 -17.66
C ALA A 259 -13.43 10.55 -18.01
N SER A 260 -14.31 9.56 -18.09
CA SER A 260 -15.74 9.77 -18.34
C SER A 260 -16.41 10.60 -17.24
N ILE A 261 -16.13 10.30 -15.96
CA ILE A 261 -16.64 11.07 -14.81
C ILE A 261 -16.17 12.51 -14.85
N VAL A 262 -14.88 12.74 -15.14
CA VAL A 262 -14.30 14.09 -15.26
C VAL A 262 -14.95 14.85 -16.43
N VAL A 263 -15.15 14.21 -17.58
CA VAL A 263 -15.81 14.84 -18.73
C VAL A 263 -17.26 15.20 -18.39
N TRP A 264 -18.01 14.31 -17.76
CA TRP A 264 -19.39 14.57 -17.36
C TRP A 264 -19.50 15.69 -16.33
N THR A 265 -18.62 15.73 -15.33
CA THR A 265 -18.62 16.80 -14.32
C THR A 265 -18.29 18.15 -14.95
N VAL A 266 -17.30 18.23 -15.83
CA VAL A 266 -16.98 19.45 -16.58
C VAL A 266 -18.14 19.88 -17.47
N LEU A 267 -18.74 18.95 -18.21
CA LEU A 267 -19.89 19.24 -19.09
C LEU A 267 -21.09 19.75 -18.28
N SER A 268 -21.38 19.15 -17.13
CA SER A 268 -22.45 19.59 -16.23
C SER A 268 -22.20 21.01 -15.71
N VAL A 269 -20.98 21.32 -15.28
CA VAL A 269 -20.62 22.69 -14.84
C VAL A 269 -20.80 23.69 -15.97
N PHE A 270 -20.33 23.37 -17.19
CA PHE A 270 -20.50 24.21 -18.36
C PHE A 270 -21.98 24.44 -18.72
N LEU A 271 -22.81 23.40 -18.66
CA LEU A 271 -24.24 23.51 -18.94
C LEU A 271 -24.95 24.36 -17.89
N LEU A 272 -24.62 24.19 -16.62
CA LEU A 272 -25.16 25.03 -15.54
C LEU A 272 -24.75 26.48 -15.73
N GLN A 273 -23.49 26.74 -16.08
CA GLN A 273 -23.02 28.10 -16.35
C GLN A 273 -23.70 28.71 -17.59
N ALA A 274 -23.99 27.93 -18.64
CA ALA A 274 -24.68 28.43 -19.82
C ALA A 274 -26.18 28.67 -19.61
N LEU A 275 -26.80 27.98 -18.64
CA LEU A 275 -28.22 28.12 -18.31
C LEU A 275 -28.50 29.23 -17.29
N PHE A 276 -27.57 29.47 -16.36
CA PHE A 276 -27.76 30.36 -15.22
C PHE A 276 -26.76 31.52 -15.12
N GLY A 277 -25.74 31.56 -15.97
CA GLY A 277 -24.75 32.65 -16.06
C GLY A 277 -24.97 33.53 -17.28
#